data_AF-R3TXL8-F1
#
_entry.id   AF-R3TXL8-F1
#
_cell.length_a   1.000
_cell.length_b   1.000
_cell.length_c   1.000
_cell.angle_alpha   90.00
_cell.angle_beta   90.00
_cell.angle_gamma   90.00
#
_symmetry.space_group_name_H-M   'P 1'
#
loop_
_entity.id
_entity.type
_entity.pdbx_description
1 polymer ?
#
loop_
_entity_poly.entity_id
_entity_poly.type
_entity_poly.pdbx_seq_one_letter_code
_entity_poly.pdbx_strand_id
1 'polypeptide(L)'
;MDFAESTLPEKNLSVNSITPIKNIEEEITGYDVGFECQNKEHGYVIIDLRLEGDYIAEFNLGEGVLDFYTQMLKRSNTVDSIPENEQVIVETIPTEYNVVLEEEVINSNGKDMTVEEFSEYEEEIADTAEKLVEENENYSTTATYEHTGHVLRNYP
;
A
#
# COMPACT_ATOMS: atom_id res chain seq x y z
N MET A 1 4.55 27.51 11.61
CA MET A 1 3.94 27.49 10.27
C MET A 1 2.60 26.84 10.50
N ASP A 2 1.57 27.65 10.73
CA ASP A 2 0.24 27.18 11.12
C ASP A 2 -0.47 26.65 9.88
N PHE A 3 -0.47 25.32 9.75
CA PHE A 3 -1.18 24.62 8.70
C PHE A 3 -2.67 24.58 9.07
N ALA A 4 -3.36 25.66 8.71
CA ALA A 4 -4.82 25.76 8.57
C ALA A 4 -5.66 25.16 9.72
N GLU A 5 -6.11 26.05 10.61
CA GLU A 5 -7.42 25.93 11.26
C GLU A 5 -8.51 25.87 10.19
N SER A 6 -8.79 24.68 9.67
CA SER A 6 -10.00 24.40 8.90
C SER A 6 -10.87 23.50 9.76
N THR A 7 -12.04 24.01 10.12
CA THR A 7 -13.08 23.35 10.90
C THR A 7 -13.58 22.09 10.18
N LEU A 8 -12.90 20.96 10.39
CA LEU A 8 -13.53 19.65 10.36
C LEU A 8 -13.98 19.40 11.81
N PRO A 9 -15.24 19.02 12.07
CA PRO A 9 -15.57 18.48 13.39
C PRO A 9 -14.54 17.39 13.65
N GLU A 10 -13.85 17.43 14.80
CA GLU A 10 -12.83 16.47 15.21
C GLU A 10 -13.33 15.05 14.86
N LYS A 11 -12.97 14.57 13.67
CA LYS A 11 -13.29 13.22 13.27
C LYS A 11 -12.30 12.43 14.09
N ASN A 12 -12.78 11.83 15.17
CA ASN A 12 -12.02 10.88 15.97
C ASN A 12 -11.74 9.68 15.06
N LEU A 13 -10.66 9.80 14.28
CA LEU A 13 -10.08 8.73 13.49
C LEU A 13 -9.44 7.76 14.48
N SER A 14 -9.88 6.51 14.43
CA SER A 14 -9.24 5.39 15.13
C SER A 14 -8.67 4.43 14.11
N VAL A 15 -7.57 3.77 14.48
CA VAL A 15 -7.03 2.67 13.69
C VAL A 15 -8.00 1.50 13.76
N ASN A 16 -8.39 0.94 12.61
CA ASN A 16 -9.26 -0.23 12.53
C ASN A 16 -8.50 -1.50 12.09
N SER A 17 -7.47 -1.37 11.25
CA SER A 17 -6.64 -2.45 10.74
C SER A 17 -5.17 -2.02 10.65
N ILE A 18 -4.27 -2.99 10.81
CA ILE A 18 -2.83 -2.84 10.57
C ILE A 18 -2.38 -4.10 9.83
N THR A 19 -2.00 -3.93 8.57
CA THR A 19 -1.58 -5.01 7.68
C THR A 19 -0.10 -4.85 7.35
N PRO A 20 0.76 -5.84 7.64
CA PRO A 20 2.19 -5.75 7.32
C PRO A 20 2.43 -5.74 5.81
N ILE A 21 3.41 -4.93 5.40
CA ILE A 21 3.99 -4.92 4.06
C ILE A 21 5.38 -5.55 4.16
N LYS A 22 5.63 -6.59 3.36
CA LYS A 22 6.90 -7.31 3.29
C LYS A 22 7.57 -7.12 1.94
N ASN A 23 8.89 -7.18 1.88
CA ASN A 23 9.60 -7.37 0.61
C ASN A 23 9.61 -8.84 0.17
N ILE A 24 10.24 -9.11 -0.97
CA ILE A 24 10.47 -10.47 -1.53
C ILE A 24 11.32 -11.38 -0.62
N GLU A 25 12.07 -10.81 0.34
CA GLU A 25 12.87 -11.56 1.32
C GLU A 25 12.07 -11.88 2.61
N GLU A 26 10.76 -11.62 2.60
CA GLU A 26 9.83 -11.73 3.72
C GLU A 26 10.12 -10.78 4.90
N GLU A 27 10.97 -9.77 4.71
CA GLU A 27 11.26 -8.75 5.70
C GLU A 27 10.17 -7.67 5.69
N ILE A 28 9.74 -7.22 6.88
CA ILE A 28 8.74 -6.14 6.99
C ILE A 28 9.39 -4.82 6.57
N THR A 29 8.89 -4.23 5.49
CA THR A 29 9.31 -2.91 4.98
C THR A 29 8.32 -1.80 5.31
N GLY A 30 7.09 -2.14 5.71
CA GLY A 30 6.04 -1.15 5.95
C GLY A 30 4.77 -1.70 6.59
N TYR A 31 3.78 -0.82 6.71
CA TYR A 31 2.43 -1.15 7.18
C TYR A 31 1.38 -0.38 6.39
N ASP A 32 0.32 -1.08 5.96
CA ASP A 32 -0.96 -0.48 5.59
C ASP A 32 -1.80 -0.32 6.86
N VAL A 33 -2.12 0.92 7.23
CA VAL A 33 -2.89 1.25 8.43
C VAL A 33 -4.24 1.79 8.00
N GLY A 34 -5.30 1.01 8.22
CA GLY A 34 -6.67 1.44 8.00
C GLY A 34 -7.18 2.31 9.14
N PHE A 35 -8.06 3.25 8.77
CA PHE A 35 -8.73 4.13 9.71
C PHE A 35 -10.24 3.97 9.62
N GLU A 36 -10.90 4.18 10.75
CA GLU A 36 -12.35 4.35 10.84
C GLU A 36 -12.72 5.65 11.57
N CYS A 37 -13.91 6.16 11.28
CA CYS A 37 -14.52 7.27 11.99
C CYS A 37 -15.99 6.92 12.23
N GLN A 38 -16.42 6.90 13.50
CA GLN A 38 -17.79 6.54 13.87
C GLN A 38 -18.23 5.15 13.34
N ASN A 39 -17.35 4.15 13.46
CA ASN A 39 -17.55 2.77 12.98
C ASN A 39 -17.79 2.66 11.46
N LYS A 40 -17.23 3.60 10.69
CA LYS A 40 -17.20 3.57 9.23
C LYS A 40 -15.77 3.72 8.75
N GLU A 41 -15.40 2.97 7.73
CA GLU A 41 -14.08 3.10 7.11
C GLU A 41 -13.83 4.53 6.61
N HIS A 42 -12.60 4.98 6.82
CA HIS A 42 -12.15 6.35 6.60
C HIS A 42 -10.78 6.42 5.91
N GLY A 43 -10.46 5.40 5.15
CA GLY A 43 -9.24 5.34 4.35
C GLY A 43 -8.06 4.74 5.09
N TYR A 44 -6.86 5.02 4.59
CA TYR A 44 -5.64 4.37 5.04
C TYR A 44 -4.39 5.24 4.88
N VAL A 45 -3.32 4.79 5.51
CA VAL A 45 -1.96 5.32 5.41
C VAL A 45 -0.99 4.16 5.26
N ILE A 46 -0.11 4.22 4.27
CA ILE A 46 1.05 3.34 4.14
C ILE A 46 2.25 4.01 4.81
N ILE A 47 2.80 3.32 5.81
CA ILE A 47 4.01 3.69 6.53
C ILE A 47 5.17 2.89 5.95
N ASP A 48 6.23 3.56 5.52
CA ASP A 48 7.47 2.93 5.03
C ASP A 48 8.55 3.02 6.12
N LEU A 49 9.01 1.87 6.60
CA LEU A 49 9.97 1.75 7.70
C LEU A 49 11.43 1.87 7.24
N ARG A 50 11.69 1.85 5.92
CA ARG A 50 13.05 1.96 5.37
C ARG A 50 13.55 3.40 5.37
N LEU A 51 12.64 4.37 5.45
CA LEU A 51 12.97 5.79 5.50
C LEU A 51 13.25 6.22 6.94
N GLU A 52 14.35 6.95 7.17
CA GLU A 52 14.72 7.44 8.51
C GLU A 52 13.80 8.58 9.00
N GLY A 53 12.69 8.27 9.68
CA GLY A 53 11.78 9.25 10.28
C GLY A 53 10.32 8.78 10.30
N ASP A 54 9.39 9.69 10.60
CA ASP A 54 7.95 9.43 10.55
C ASP A 54 7.41 9.65 9.12
N TYR A 55 7.71 8.75 8.19
CA TYR A 55 7.33 8.88 6.79
C TYR A 55 6.03 8.17 6.43
N ILE A 56 5.22 8.88 5.65
CA ILE A 56 4.05 8.35 4.97
C ILE A 56 4.41 8.20 3.50
N ALA A 57 4.37 6.97 2.99
CA ALA A 57 4.63 6.70 1.58
C ALA A 57 3.39 6.96 0.71
N GLU A 58 2.21 6.58 1.21
CA GLU A 58 0.93 6.77 0.53
C GLU A 58 -0.19 6.98 1.55
N PHE A 59 -1.21 7.75 1.20
CA PHE A 59 -2.42 7.84 2.01
C PHE A 59 -3.64 8.18 1.14
N ASN A 60 -4.80 7.71 1.59
CA ASN A 60 -6.09 8.16 1.08
C ASN A 60 -7.06 8.21 2.24
N LEU A 61 -7.39 9.40 2.72
CA LEU A 61 -8.29 9.61 3.84
C LEU A 61 -9.63 10.16 3.33
N GLY A 62 -10.66 9.32 3.33
CA GLY A 62 -11.99 9.68 2.85
C GLY A 62 -13.06 8.78 3.45
N GLU A 63 -14.26 9.32 3.68
CA GLU A 63 -15.38 8.52 4.18
C GLU A 63 -15.74 7.42 3.17
N GLY A 64 -15.80 6.18 3.64
CA GLY A 64 -16.09 5.02 2.81
C GLY A 64 -14.91 4.53 1.95
N VAL A 65 -13.75 5.18 2.05
CA VAL A 65 -12.50 4.64 1.52
C VAL A 65 -12.05 3.52 2.44
N LEU A 66 -11.67 2.39 1.86
CA LEU A 66 -11.25 1.20 2.60
C LEU A 66 -9.73 1.18 2.76
N ASP A 67 -9.21 0.25 3.56
CA ASP A 67 -7.77 0.00 3.59
C ASP A 67 -7.21 -0.51 2.25
N PHE A 68 -5.89 -0.40 2.07
CA PHE A 68 -5.26 -0.70 0.79
C PHE A 68 -5.44 -2.18 0.43
N TYR A 69 -5.19 -3.07 1.40
CA TYR A 69 -5.41 -4.51 1.24
C TYR A 69 -6.83 -4.83 0.77
N THR A 70 -7.83 -4.30 1.46
CA THR A 70 -9.25 -4.55 1.18
C THR A 70 -9.65 -3.98 -0.18
N GLN A 71 -9.10 -2.82 -0.58
CA GLN A 71 -9.33 -2.27 -1.91
C GLN A 71 -8.78 -3.19 -3.00
N MET A 72 -7.58 -3.74 -2.83
CA MET A 72 -6.99 -4.67 -3.79
C MET A 72 -7.87 -5.91 -3.97
N LEU A 73 -8.30 -6.51 -2.85
CA LEU A 73 -9.19 -7.66 -2.89
C LEU A 73 -10.54 -7.37 -3.58
N LYS A 74 -11.16 -6.22 -3.29
CA LYS A 74 -12.45 -5.87 -3.91
C LYS A 74 -12.35 -5.49 -5.39
N ARG A 75 -11.16 -5.11 -5.87
CA ARG A 75 -10.89 -4.86 -7.29
C ARG A 75 -10.66 -6.16 -8.05
N SER A 76 -10.11 -7.17 -7.39
CA SER A 76 -9.98 -8.50 -7.95
C SER A 76 -11.37 -9.12 -8.18
N ASN A 77 -11.51 -9.86 -9.27
CA ASN A 77 -12.72 -10.63 -9.54
C ASN A 77 -12.59 -12.10 -9.12
N THR A 78 -11.45 -12.51 -8.57
CA THR A 78 -11.20 -13.90 -8.17
C THR A 78 -11.57 -14.15 -6.72
N VAL A 79 -11.66 -13.10 -5.90
CA VAL A 79 -11.95 -13.20 -4.47
C VAL A 79 -13.42 -12.88 -4.20
N ASP A 80 -14.21 -13.92 -3.93
CA ASP A 80 -15.63 -13.79 -3.57
C ASP A 80 -15.86 -13.12 -2.20
N SER A 81 -14.89 -13.20 -1.30
CA SER A 81 -14.93 -12.63 0.04
C SER A 81 -13.54 -12.41 0.62
N ILE A 82 -13.38 -11.40 1.49
CA ILE A 82 -12.11 -11.13 2.17
C ILE A 82 -11.72 -12.33 3.04
N PRO A 83 -10.56 -12.98 2.79
CA PRO A 83 -10.12 -14.13 3.58
C PRO A 83 -9.78 -13.71 5.03
N GLU A 84 -10.07 -14.61 5.98
CA GLU A 84 -9.76 -14.42 7.41
C GLU A 84 -8.30 -14.74 7.78
N ASN A 85 -7.49 -15.09 6.78
CA ASN A 85 -6.10 -15.50 6.90
C ASN A 85 -5.22 -14.32 7.36
N GLU A 86 -3.94 -14.59 7.66
CA GLU A 86 -2.97 -13.53 7.90
C GLU A 86 -2.89 -12.62 6.67
N GLN A 87 -3.36 -11.38 6.83
CA GLN A 87 -3.37 -10.38 5.77
C GLN A 87 -1.94 -9.88 5.59
N VAL A 88 -1.38 -10.07 4.40
CA VAL A 88 -0.02 -9.63 4.07
C VAL A 88 -0.04 -8.99 2.70
N ILE A 89 0.70 -7.90 2.59
CA ILE A 89 1.02 -7.25 1.31
C ILE A 89 2.49 -7.52 1.02
N VAL A 90 2.80 -7.96 -0.19
CA VAL A 90 4.17 -8.14 -0.70
C VAL A 90 4.49 -6.99 -1.64
N GLU A 91 5.45 -6.17 -1.26
CA GLU A 91 6.06 -5.14 -2.10
C GLU A 91 7.19 -5.75 -2.91
N THR A 92 7.11 -5.65 -4.24
CA THR A 92 8.06 -6.28 -5.15
C THR A 92 9.11 -5.31 -5.70
N ILE A 93 8.69 -4.09 -6.02
CA ILE A 93 9.55 -2.94 -6.30
C ILE A 93 8.90 -1.70 -5.66
N PRO A 94 9.64 -0.58 -5.49
CA PRO A 94 9.02 0.63 -4.99
C PRO A 94 7.77 0.94 -5.81
N THR A 95 6.64 1.18 -5.12
CA THR A 95 5.31 1.50 -5.70
C THR A 95 4.50 0.33 -6.25
N GLU A 96 5.02 -0.90 -6.21
CA GLU A 96 4.31 -2.10 -6.65
C GLU A 96 4.04 -3.06 -5.49
N TYR A 97 2.76 -3.19 -5.17
CA TYR A 97 2.26 -4.00 -4.06
C TYR A 97 1.39 -5.13 -4.59
N ASN A 98 1.46 -6.28 -3.94
CA ASN A 98 0.76 -7.49 -4.30
C ASN A 98 0.14 -8.11 -3.05
N VAL A 99 -1.05 -8.67 -3.17
CA VAL A 99 -1.66 -9.50 -2.12
C VAL A 99 -1.51 -10.95 -2.54
N VAL A 100 -0.78 -11.73 -1.74
CA VAL A 100 -0.55 -13.16 -1.99
C VAL A 100 -1.57 -13.95 -1.18
N LEU A 101 -2.43 -14.66 -1.90
CA LEU A 101 -3.40 -15.63 -1.39
C LEU A 101 -2.92 -17.04 -1.76
N GLU A 102 -3.42 -18.07 -1.06
CA GLU A 102 -2.89 -19.44 -1.12
C GLU A 102 -2.54 -19.96 -2.53
N GLU A 103 -3.36 -19.67 -3.53
CA GLU A 103 -3.13 -20.08 -4.94
C GLU A 103 -3.14 -18.90 -5.94
N GLU A 104 -3.30 -17.67 -5.47
CA GLU A 104 -3.51 -16.49 -6.33
C GLU A 104 -2.76 -15.26 -5.82
N VAL A 105 -2.32 -14.41 -6.73
CA VAL A 105 -1.68 -13.15 -6.42
C VAL A 105 -2.40 -12.01 -7.13
N ILE A 106 -2.74 -10.97 -6.37
CA ILE A 106 -3.45 -9.78 -6.85
C ILE A 106 -2.48 -8.61 -6.81
N ASN A 107 -2.19 -8.02 -7.96
CA ASN A 107 -1.35 -6.81 -8.05
C ASN A 107 -2.15 -5.53 -7.73
N SER A 108 -1.47 -4.45 -7.36
CA SER A 108 -2.06 -3.12 -7.07
C SER A 108 -2.93 -2.57 -8.21
N ASN A 109 -2.69 -2.99 -9.45
CA ASN A 109 -3.51 -2.70 -10.63
C ASN A 109 -4.79 -3.54 -10.74
N GLY A 110 -5.05 -4.45 -9.81
CA GLY A 110 -6.17 -5.39 -9.84
C GLY A 110 -6.04 -6.48 -10.90
N LYS A 111 -4.80 -6.79 -11.31
CA LYS A 111 -4.52 -7.93 -12.20
C LYS A 111 -4.22 -9.15 -11.35
N ASP A 112 -4.91 -10.24 -11.66
CA ASP A 112 -4.72 -11.53 -11.02
C ASP A 112 -3.63 -12.34 -11.76
N MET A 113 -2.81 -13.07 -11.01
CA MET A 113 -1.84 -14.04 -11.53
C MET A 113 -1.75 -15.25 -10.58
N THR A 114 -1.27 -16.37 -11.09
CA THR A 114 -1.00 -17.56 -10.27
C THR A 114 0.26 -17.37 -9.43
N VAL A 115 0.41 -18.15 -8.35
CA VAL A 115 1.64 -18.14 -7.53
C VAL A 115 2.87 -18.55 -8.36
N GLU A 116 2.70 -19.43 -9.36
CA GLU A 116 3.77 -19.81 -10.28
C GLU A 116 4.22 -18.61 -11.15
N GLU A 117 3.27 -17.90 -11.76
CA GLU A 117 3.56 -16.69 -12.54
C GLU A 117 4.16 -15.57 -11.67
N PHE A 118 3.72 -15.46 -10.42
CA PHE A 118 4.27 -14.51 -9.47
C PHE A 118 5.71 -14.86 -9.10
N SER A 119 6.02 -16.14 -8.90
CA SER A 119 7.39 -16.58 -8.62
C SER A 119 8.34 -16.25 -9.79
N GLU A 120 7.90 -16.47 -11.03
CA GLU A 120 8.67 -16.08 -12.22
C GLU A 120 8.86 -14.56 -12.32
N TYR A 121 7.82 -13.80 -11.98
CA TYR A 121 7.87 -12.33 -11.94
C TYR A 121 8.81 -11.82 -10.85
N GLU A 122 8.79 -12.40 -9.65
CA GLU A 122 9.71 -12.08 -8.55
C GLU A 122 11.16 -12.32 -8.95
N GLU A 123 11.46 -13.42 -9.64
CA GLU A 123 12.81 -13.68 -10.16
C GLU A 123 13.23 -12.64 -11.22
N GLU A 124 12.32 -12.23 -12.11
CA GLU A 124 12.61 -11.23 -13.16
C GLU A 124 12.88 -9.83 -12.58
N ILE A 125 12.10 -9.43 -11.57
CA ILE A 125 12.21 -8.10 -10.97
C ILE A 125 13.23 -8.03 -9.85
N ALA A 126 13.65 -9.14 -9.23
CA ALA A 126 14.70 -9.14 -8.19
C ALA A 126 15.97 -8.44 -8.70
N ASP A 127 16.39 -8.78 -9.93
CA ASP A 127 17.50 -8.14 -10.65
C ASP A 127 17.29 -6.63 -10.89
N THR A 128 16.04 -6.17 -10.93
CA THR A 128 15.67 -4.77 -11.13
C THR A 128 15.55 -4.03 -9.80
N ALA A 129 15.01 -4.68 -8.77
CA ALA A 129 14.91 -4.18 -7.41
C ALA A 129 16.30 -3.89 -6.84
N GLU A 130 17.25 -4.84 -6.99
CA GLU A 130 18.65 -4.63 -6.56
C GLU A 130 19.28 -3.40 -7.23
N LYS A 131 19.08 -3.23 -8.54
CA LYS A 131 19.60 -2.05 -9.27
C LYS A 131 18.96 -0.74 -8.80
N LEU A 132 17.65 -0.74 -8.53
CA LEU A 132 16.94 0.44 -8.05
C LEU A 132 17.31 0.81 -6.61
N VAL A 133 17.63 -0.18 -5.77
CA VAL A 133 18.13 0.05 -4.41
C VAL A 133 19.55 0.64 -4.47
N GLU A 134 20.45 0.08 -5.28
CA GLU A 134 21.81 0.61 -5.47
C GLU A 134 21.81 2.04 -6.06
N GLU A 135 20.88 2.36 -6.98
CA GLU A 135 20.74 3.70 -7.53
C GLU A 135 20.17 4.71 -6.50
N ASN A 136 19.35 4.25 -5.55
CA ASN A 136 18.72 5.08 -4.52
C ASN A 136 19.60 5.32 -3.28
N GLU A 137 20.69 4.57 -3.06
CA GLU A 137 21.67 4.88 -2.00
C GLU A 137 22.32 6.27 -2.15
N ASN A 138 22.21 6.91 -3.32
CA ASN A 138 22.68 8.28 -3.57
C ASN A 138 21.63 9.38 -3.33
N TYR A 139 20.40 9.07 -2.94
CA TYR A 139 19.38 10.08 -2.61
C TYR A 139 19.43 10.49 -1.13
N SER A 140 20.31 11.45 -0.85
CA SER A 140 20.23 12.30 0.35
C SER A 140 18.83 12.95 0.46
N THR A 141 18.03 12.47 1.42
CA THR A 141 17.12 13.25 2.29
C THR A 141 16.17 14.28 1.65
N THR A 142 15.74 14.10 0.40
CA THR A 142 14.77 15.02 -0.23
C THR A 142 13.91 14.38 -1.31
N ALA A 143 13.68 13.07 -1.25
CA ALA A 143 12.63 12.44 -2.05
C ALA A 143 11.31 12.59 -1.30
N THR A 144 10.65 13.73 -1.44
CA THR A 144 9.18 13.73 -1.38
C THR A 144 8.73 12.76 -2.47
N TYR A 145 8.35 11.53 -2.07
CA TYR A 145 7.64 10.59 -2.91
C TYR A 145 6.29 11.25 -3.27
N GLU A 146 6.29 12.09 -4.30
CA GLU A 146 5.09 12.66 -4.88
C GLU A 146 4.36 11.55 -5.66
N HIS A 147 3.55 10.75 -4.97
CA HIS A 147 2.45 10.02 -5.62
C HIS A 147 1.23 10.92 -5.91
N THR A 148 1.45 12.22 -6.10
CA THR A 148 0.52 13.09 -6.82
C THR A 148 0.68 12.88 -8.32
N GLY A 149 0.28 11.71 -8.83
CA GLY A 149 0.45 11.36 -10.25
C GLY A 149 -0.78 10.83 -10.97
N HIS A 150 -1.69 10.10 -10.31
CA HIS A 150 -2.77 9.39 -11.02
C HIS A 150 -4.18 9.45 -10.41
N VAL A 151 -4.46 10.37 -9.48
CA VAL A 151 -5.86 10.68 -9.05
C VAL A 151 -6.39 12.00 -9.63
N LEU A 152 -5.60 12.68 -10.46
CA LEU A 152 -6.05 13.88 -11.20
C LEU A 152 -6.00 13.64 -12.70
N ARG A 153 -6.95 12.87 -13.22
CA ARG A 153 -7.61 13.19 -14.50
C ARG A 153 -8.84 12.33 -14.73
N ASN A 154 -9.96 13.05 -14.77
CA ASN A 154 -11.12 12.82 -15.63
C ASN A 154 -12.07 11.70 -15.17
N TYR A 155 -13.35 11.95 -14.88
CA TYR A 155 -14.29 12.88 -15.53
C TYR A 155 -15.57 13.05 -14.65
N PRO A 156 -16.54 13.87 -15.08
CA PRO A 156 -17.24 14.92 -14.32
C PRO A 156 -18.25 14.47 -13.25
#